data_AF-A0A7S1SW98-F1
#
_entry.id   AF-A0A7S1SW98-F1
#
_cell.length_a   1.000
_cell.length_b   1.000
_cell.length_c   1.000
_cell.angle_alpha   90.00
_cell.angle_beta   90.00
_cell.angle_gamma   90.00
#
_symmetry.space_group_name_H-M   'P 1'
#
loop_
_entity.id
_entity.type
_entity.pdbx_description
1 polymer ?
#
loop_
_entity_poly.entity_id
_entity_poly.type
_entity_poly.pdbx_seq_one_letter_code
_entity_poly.pdbx_strand_id
1 'polypeptide(L)'
;TQSRQTDRSSNTRMSKTTKPLKPTSLTRQMTTRVKLSPEEQEREDRLREEISIRRRQKQITQQMLVNEEKARKDLAAMQASLKGKDYAYDHRGEVVIMTKIDPSRMPSLLTKPASAVRDPAEEEVVIDKQSGRGKDGGKGATG
;
A
#
# COMPACT_ATOMS: atom_id res chain seq x y z
N THR A 1 30.34 24.38 -35.59
CA THR A 1 29.49 23.17 -35.74
C THR A 1 30.35 21.94 -35.50
N GLN A 2 30.42 21.45 -34.26
CA GLN A 2 31.21 20.25 -33.94
C GLN A 2 30.33 19.01 -33.99
N SER A 3 30.69 18.09 -34.90
CA SER A 3 30.05 16.80 -35.13
C SER A 3 30.50 15.83 -34.04
N ARG A 4 29.57 15.37 -33.19
CA ARG A 4 29.81 14.29 -32.23
C ARG A 4 29.53 12.96 -32.91
N GLN A 5 30.58 12.29 -33.38
CA GLN A 5 30.55 10.86 -33.66
C GLN A 5 30.44 10.10 -32.33
N THR A 6 29.39 9.30 -32.17
CA THR A 6 29.32 8.29 -31.12
C THR A 6 29.53 6.92 -31.77
N ASP A 7 30.67 6.30 -31.48
CA ASP A 7 30.95 4.92 -31.82
C ASP A 7 30.00 4.00 -31.06
N ARG A 8 29.07 3.41 -31.81
CA ARG A 8 28.07 2.47 -31.30
C ARG A 8 28.65 1.07 -31.43
N SER A 9 29.42 0.65 -30.42
CA SER A 9 29.92 -0.71 -30.27
C SER A 9 28.75 -1.69 -30.11
N SER A 10 28.37 -2.32 -31.22
CA SER A 10 27.36 -3.37 -31.27
C SER A 10 28.07 -4.70 -31.05
N ASN A 11 28.12 -5.15 -29.81
CA ASN A 11 28.70 -6.45 -29.49
C ASN A 11 27.77 -7.25 -28.57
N THR A 12 26.74 -7.89 -29.14
CA THR A 12 26.08 -9.04 -28.51
C THR A 12 25.33 -9.87 -29.55
N ARG A 13 25.98 -10.89 -30.10
CA ARG A 13 25.27 -12.05 -30.65
C ARG A 13 26.14 -13.31 -30.55
N MET A 14 26.07 -13.95 -29.38
CA MET A 14 26.47 -15.35 -29.21
C MET A 14 25.21 -16.15 -28.91
N SER A 15 24.51 -16.57 -29.96
CA SER A 15 23.52 -17.64 -29.87
C SER A 15 24.25 -18.97 -29.76
N LYS A 16 24.59 -19.40 -28.55
CA LYS A 16 24.94 -20.79 -28.28
C LYS A 16 23.66 -21.52 -27.90
N THR A 17 23.12 -22.23 -28.89
CA THR A 17 22.04 -23.21 -28.76
C THR A 17 22.53 -24.35 -27.87
N THR A 18 22.40 -24.21 -26.56
CA THR A 18 22.60 -25.32 -25.63
C THR A 18 21.32 -26.14 -25.60
N LYS A 19 21.40 -27.36 -26.12
CA LYS A 19 20.32 -28.36 -26.01
C LYS A 19 19.95 -28.49 -24.52
N PRO A 20 18.66 -28.56 -24.16
CA PRO A 20 18.27 -28.83 -22.78
C PRO A 20 18.78 -30.24 -22.43
N LEU A 21 19.74 -30.31 -21.51
CA LEU A 21 20.14 -31.56 -20.90
C LEU A 21 18.89 -32.14 -20.23
N LYS A 22 18.50 -33.34 -20.67
CA LYS A 22 17.42 -34.11 -20.05
C LYS A 22 17.72 -34.20 -18.55
N PRO A 23 16.74 -33.99 -17.66
CA PRO A 23 16.97 -34.20 -16.24
C PRO A 23 17.27 -35.69 -16.04
N THR A 24 18.55 -36.03 -15.85
CA THR A 24 18.95 -37.35 -15.40
C THR A 24 18.23 -37.56 -14.07
N SER A 25 17.25 -38.44 -14.06
CA SER A 25 16.57 -38.85 -12.84
C SER A 25 17.62 -39.49 -11.93
N LEU A 26 18.18 -38.69 -11.02
CA LEU A 26 18.98 -39.18 -9.92
C LEU A 26 18.06 -40.07 -9.10
N THR A 27 18.12 -41.37 -9.37
CA THR A 27 17.55 -42.42 -8.54
C THR A 27 17.99 -42.11 -7.12
N ARG A 28 17.04 -41.66 -6.29
CA ARG A 28 17.26 -41.28 -4.91
C ARG A 28 17.71 -42.53 -4.17
N GLN A 29 19.03 -42.78 -4.14
CA GLN A 29 19.61 -43.82 -3.34
C GLN A 29 19.30 -43.46 -1.89
N MET A 30 18.38 -44.21 -1.29
CA MET A 30 18.07 -44.13 0.12
C MET A 30 19.34 -44.51 0.86
N THR A 31 20.05 -43.52 1.36
CA THR A 31 21.23 -43.73 2.16
C THR A 31 20.81 -44.44 3.44
N THR A 32 21.30 -45.67 3.60
CA THR A 32 21.38 -46.35 4.90
C THR A 32 21.92 -45.34 5.92
N ARG A 33 21.30 -45.25 7.11
CA ARG A 33 21.72 -44.33 8.19
C ARG A 33 23.16 -44.64 8.60
N VAL A 34 24.13 -44.04 7.91
CA VAL A 34 25.53 -44.03 8.32
C VAL A 34 25.57 -43.14 9.55
N LYS A 35 26.04 -43.68 10.69
CA LYS A 35 26.30 -42.89 11.89
C LYS A 35 27.44 -41.94 11.54
N LEU A 36 27.09 -40.68 11.26
CA LEU A 36 28.06 -39.61 10.99
C LEU A 36 28.92 -39.40 12.24
N SER A 37 30.21 -39.13 12.03
CA SER A 37 31.09 -38.66 13.09
C SER A 37 30.55 -37.33 13.66
N PRO A 38 30.76 -37.01 14.95
CA PRO A 38 30.31 -35.73 15.53
C PRO A 38 30.76 -34.50 14.71
N GLU A 39 31.98 -34.55 14.17
CA GLU A 39 32.51 -33.47 13.32
C GLU A 39 31.82 -33.38 11.96
N GLU A 40 31.40 -34.52 11.40
CA GLU A 40 30.62 -34.56 10.15
C GLU A 40 29.19 -34.08 10.37
N GLN A 41 28.62 -34.35 11.54
CA GLN A 41 27.30 -33.87 11.93
C GLN A 41 27.28 -32.35 12.07
N GLU A 42 28.30 -31.74 12.70
CA GLU A 42 28.42 -30.28 12.78
C GLU A 42 28.55 -29.62 11.40
N ARG A 43 29.31 -30.24 10.49
CA ARG A 43 29.44 -29.73 9.11
C ARG A 43 28.13 -29.82 8.34
N GLU A 44 27.42 -30.94 8.47
CA GLU A 44 26.10 -31.14 7.86
C GLU A 44 25.06 -30.13 8.41
N ASP A 45 25.08 -29.87 9.72
CA ASP A 45 24.15 -28.91 10.33
C ASP A 45 24.45 -27.48 9.86
N ARG A 46 25.73 -27.07 9.77
CA ARG A 46 26.12 -25.79 9.15
C ARG A 46 25.69 -25.68 7.69
N LEU A 47 25.83 -26.75 6.90
CA LEU A 47 25.39 -26.78 5.51
C LEU A 47 23.87 -26.61 5.39
N ARG A 48 23.11 -27.26 6.29
CA ARG A 48 21.64 -27.11 6.33
C ARG A 48 21.23 -25.69 6.69
N GLU A 49 21.89 -25.09 7.68
CA GLU A 49 21.66 -23.69 8.04
C GLU A 49 21.94 -22.76 6.86
N GLU A 50 23.08 -22.91 6.18
CA GLU A 50 23.43 -22.08 5.03
C GLU A 50 22.43 -22.24 3.88
N ILE A 51 22.01 -23.47 3.59
CA ILE A 51 20.97 -23.75 2.58
C ILE A 51 19.65 -23.08 2.99
N SER A 52 19.28 -23.14 4.26
CA SER A 52 18.05 -22.51 4.76
C SER A 52 18.09 -20.99 4.58
N ILE A 53 19.22 -20.35 4.89
CA ILE A 53 19.44 -18.91 4.73
C ILE A 53 19.33 -18.52 3.25
N ARG A 54 20.03 -19.25 2.36
CA ARG A 54 19.97 -19.00 0.91
C ARG A 54 18.56 -19.17 0.35
N ARG A 55 17.82 -20.18 0.81
CA ARG A 55 16.40 -20.39 0.40
C ARG A 55 15.52 -19.23 0.86
N ARG A 56 15.68 -18.77 2.11
CA ARG A 56 14.93 -17.64 2.64
C ARG A 56 15.21 -16.34 1.87
N GLN A 57 16.48 -16.06 1.58
CA GLN A 57 16.87 -14.91 0.77
C GLN A 57 16.25 -14.97 -0.63
N LYS A 58 16.28 -16.15 -1.28
CA LYS A 58 15.65 -16.35 -2.59
C LYS A 58 14.14 -16.15 -2.54
N GLN A 59 13.46 -16.56 -1.48
CA GLN A 59 12.02 -16.32 -1.32
C GLN A 59 11.72 -14.83 -1.17
N ILE A 60 12.51 -14.11 -0.37
CA ILE A 60 12.36 -12.66 -0.19
C ILE A 60 12.55 -11.94 -1.54
N THR A 61 13.60 -12.26 -2.29
CA THR A 61 13.84 -11.62 -3.59
C THR A 61 12.73 -11.94 -4.59
N GLN A 62 12.21 -13.16 -4.61
CA GLN A 62 11.05 -13.51 -5.43
C GLN A 62 9.80 -12.70 -5.04
N GLN A 63 9.52 -12.55 -3.74
CA GLN A 63 8.40 -11.73 -3.28
C GLN A 63 8.57 -10.26 -3.67
N MET A 64 9.78 -9.71 -3.58
CA MET A 64 10.06 -8.34 -4.02
C MET A 64 9.80 -8.16 -5.51
N LEU A 65 10.26 -9.09 -6.35
CA LEU A 65 10.02 -9.03 -7.79
C LEU A 65 8.52 -9.09 -8.14
N VAL A 66 7.75 -9.93 -7.44
CA VAL A 66 6.29 -10.01 -7.61
C VAL A 66 5.62 -8.70 -7.22
N ASN A 67 6.04 -8.09 -6.10
CA ASN A 67 5.50 -6.82 -5.64
C ASN A 67 5.85 -5.66 -6.60
N GLU A 68 7.08 -5.63 -7.13
CA GLU A 68 7.49 -4.65 -8.14
C GLU A 68 6.68 -4.78 -9.43
N GLU A 69 6.44 -6.01 -9.90
CA GLU A 69 5.63 -6.25 -11.10
C GLU A 69 4.19 -5.80 -10.88
N LYS A 70 3.62 -6.07 -9.70
CA LYS A 70 2.28 -5.60 -9.33
C LYS A 70 2.23 -4.07 -9.29
N ALA A 71 3.16 -3.42 -8.60
CA ALA A 71 3.22 -1.96 -8.51
C ALA A 71 3.35 -1.32 -9.90
N ARG A 72 4.14 -1.92 -10.80
CA ARG A 72 4.27 -1.47 -12.18
C ARG A 72 2.95 -1.58 -12.96
N LYS A 73 2.20 -2.66 -12.78
CA LYS A 73 0.86 -2.84 -13.40
C LYS A 73 -0.14 -1.83 -12.86
N ASP A 74 -0.16 -1.62 -11.54
CA ASP A 74 -1.05 -0.66 -10.88
C ASP A 74 -0.76 0.77 -11.35
N LEU A 75 0.52 1.13 -11.45
CA LEU A 75 0.95 2.42 -12.00
C LEU A 75 0.53 2.59 -13.46
N ALA A 76 0.73 1.58 -14.31
CA ALA A 76 0.31 1.64 -15.70
C ALA A 76 -1.21 1.79 -15.84
N ALA A 77 -1.99 1.08 -15.01
CA ALA A 77 -3.44 1.20 -14.97
C ALA A 77 -3.88 2.62 -14.53
N MET A 78 -3.21 3.19 -13.52
CA MET A 78 -3.44 4.56 -13.08
C MET A 78 -3.13 5.57 -14.19
N GLN A 79 -1.99 5.44 -14.88
CA GLN A 79 -1.65 6.31 -16.01
C GLN A 79 -2.69 6.23 -17.13
N ALA A 80 -3.16 5.03 -17.45
CA ALA A 80 -4.21 4.84 -18.44
C ALA A 80 -5.53 5.48 -18.03
N SER A 81 -5.90 5.41 -16.74
CA SER A 81 -7.17 5.98 -16.23
C SER A 81 -7.16 7.51 -16.15
N LEU A 82 -5.97 8.11 -15.97
CA LEU A 82 -5.76 9.57 -15.90
C LEU A 82 -5.59 10.21 -17.29
N LYS A 83 -5.22 9.44 -18.31
CA LYS A 83 -4.97 9.98 -19.65
C LYS A 83 -6.19 10.73 -20.18
N GLY A 84 -6.00 12.02 -20.45
CA GLY A 84 -7.05 12.89 -21.00
C GLY A 84 -8.10 13.37 -20.00
N LYS A 85 -7.89 13.16 -18.69
CA LYS A 85 -8.73 13.71 -17.63
C LYS A 85 -7.97 14.77 -16.85
N ASP A 86 -8.69 15.78 -16.37
CA ASP A 86 -8.16 16.74 -15.42
C ASP A 86 -8.06 16.05 -14.05
N TYR A 87 -6.88 16.08 -13.41
CA TYR A 87 -6.66 15.48 -12.09
C TYR A 87 -5.83 16.42 -11.21
N ALA A 88 -6.00 16.30 -9.90
CA ALA A 88 -5.28 17.03 -8.88
C ALA A 88 -4.80 16.07 -7.77
N TYR A 89 -4.00 16.58 -6.84
CA TYR A 89 -3.61 15.85 -5.64
C TYR A 89 -4.40 16.35 -4.44
N ASP A 90 -4.87 15.43 -3.60
CA ASP A 90 -5.48 15.79 -2.32
C ASP A 90 -4.41 16.19 -1.28
N HIS A 91 -4.85 16.49 -0.05
CA HIS A 91 -3.96 16.84 1.06
C HIS A 91 -3.01 15.71 1.50
N ARG A 92 -3.26 14.47 1.05
CA ARG A 92 -2.44 13.28 1.31
C ARG A 92 -1.51 12.96 0.14
N GLY A 93 -1.63 13.70 -0.96
CA GLY A 93 -0.88 13.44 -2.20
C GLY A 93 -1.50 12.34 -3.06
N GLU A 94 -2.75 11.92 -2.80
CA GLU A 94 -3.48 10.96 -3.63
C GLU A 94 -4.09 11.65 -4.86
N VAL A 95 -4.08 10.97 -6.01
CA VAL A 95 -4.62 11.53 -7.25
C VAL A 95 -6.14 11.47 -7.26
N VAL A 96 -6.79 12.63 -7.45
CA VAL A 96 -8.24 12.78 -7.56
C VAL A 96 -8.60 13.32 -8.93
N ILE A 97 -9.54 12.66 -9.61
CA ILE A 97 -10.03 13.10 -10.93
C ILE A 97 -11.02 14.24 -10.75
N MET A 98 -10.74 15.39 -11.37
CA MET A 98 -11.63 16.55 -11.37
C MET A 98 -12.71 16.36 -12.43
N THR A 99 -13.95 16.12 -11.99
CA THR A 99 -15.09 16.02 -12.90
C THR A 99 -15.69 17.41 -13.10
N LYS A 100 -15.82 17.86 -14.34
CA LYS A 100 -16.56 19.10 -14.67
C LYS A 100 -18.03 18.85 -14.36
N ILE A 101 -18.60 19.62 -13.45
CA ILE A 101 -19.98 19.46 -13.01
C ILE A 101 -20.91 20.00 -14.11
N ASP A 102 -21.79 19.14 -14.62
CA ASP A 102 -22.86 19.56 -15.53
C ASP A 102 -23.95 20.29 -14.73
N PRO A 103 -24.18 21.60 -14.95
CA PRO A 103 -25.14 22.37 -14.18
C PRO A 103 -26.58 21.87 -14.34
N SER A 104 -26.89 21.20 -15.46
CA SER A 104 -28.22 20.64 -15.74
C SER A 104 -28.49 19.31 -15.04
N ARG A 105 -27.45 18.63 -14.51
CA ARG A 105 -27.57 17.37 -13.76
C ARG A 105 -27.45 17.57 -12.25
N MET A 106 -27.19 18.80 -11.81
CA MET A 106 -27.19 19.11 -10.39
C MET A 106 -28.62 19.04 -9.85
N PRO A 107 -28.84 18.45 -8.66
CA PRO A 107 -30.13 18.50 -8.01
C PRO A 107 -30.50 19.96 -7.79
N SER A 108 -31.70 20.36 -8.24
CA SER A 108 -32.15 21.75 -8.12
C SER A 108 -32.17 22.15 -6.65
N LEU A 109 -31.42 23.19 -6.28
CA LEU A 109 -31.37 23.76 -4.92
C LEU A 109 -32.68 24.47 -4.50
N LEU A 110 -33.80 24.11 -5.12
CA LEU A 110 -35.13 24.72 -4.94
C LEU A 110 -35.91 24.19 -3.73
N THR A 111 -35.27 23.40 -2.86
CA THR A 111 -35.78 23.16 -1.51
C THR A 111 -35.34 24.30 -0.59
N LYS A 112 -36.27 25.22 -0.30
CA LYS A 112 -36.12 26.25 0.73
C LYS A 112 -35.62 25.60 2.05
N PRO A 113 -34.63 26.16 2.76
CA PRO A 113 -34.28 25.69 4.09
C PRO A 113 -35.49 25.85 5.01
N ALA A 114 -35.99 24.74 5.56
CA ALA A 114 -37.12 24.71 6.49
C ALA A 114 -36.72 25.10 7.93
N SER A 115 -35.88 26.13 8.08
CA SER A 115 -35.55 26.68 9.40
C SER A 115 -35.98 28.14 9.44
N ALA A 116 -37.25 28.35 9.77
CA ALA A 116 -37.72 29.64 10.25
C ALA A 116 -37.11 29.86 11.64
N VAL A 117 -36.07 30.70 11.71
CA VAL A 117 -35.66 31.30 12.98
C VAL A 117 -36.78 32.27 13.34
N ARG A 118 -37.52 31.94 14.40
CA ARG A 118 -38.57 32.79 14.95
C ARG A 118 -37.87 33.90 15.74
N ASP A 119 -37.94 35.13 15.27
CA ASP A 119 -37.49 36.28 16.04
C ASP A 119 -38.36 36.38 17.31
N PRO A 120 -37.78 36.38 18.52
CA PRO A 120 -38.55 36.66 19.71
C PRO A 120 -38.94 38.13 19.71
N ALA A 121 -40.24 38.37 19.50
CA ALA A 121 -40.88 39.65 19.76
C ALA A 121 -40.67 40.04 21.24
N GLU A 122 -40.47 41.33 21.42
CA GLU A 122 -40.29 42.10 22.64
C GLU A 122 -40.97 41.50 23.88
N GLU A 123 -40.17 40.91 24.79
CA GLU A 123 -40.55 40.71 26.19
C GLU A 123 -39.70 41.65 27.03
N GLU A 124 -40.38 42.58 27.70
CA GLU A 124 -39.82 43.49 28.69
C GLU A 124 -39.02 42.71 29.74
N VAL A 125 -37.73 43.04 29.86
CA VAL A 125 -36.86 42.50 30.90
C VAL A 125 -37.21 43.17 32.23
N VAL A 126 -38.15 42.60 32.97
CA VAL A 126 -38.26 42.84 34.41
C VAL A 126 -37.11 42.09 35.08
N ILE A 127 -36.09 42.84 35.49
CA ILE A 127 -34.92 42.35 36.21
C ILE A 127 -35.35 42.00 37.64
N ASP A 128 -35.59 40.72 37.92
CA ASP A 128 -35.61 40.22 39.29
C ASP A 128 -34.31 39.47 39.60
N LYS A 129 -33.45 40.15 40.35
CA LYS A 129 -32.19 39.60 40.87
C LYS A 129 -32.51 38.66 42.04
N GLN A 130 -32.50 37.35 41.81
CA GLN A 130 -32.28 36.40 42.89
C GLN A 130 -31.22 35.35 42.52
N SER A 131 -30.11 35.51 43.22
CA SER A 131 -28.94 34.65 43.27
C SER A 131 -29.29 33.24 43.75
N GLY A 132 -29.05 32.23 42.91
CA GLY A 132 -29.05 30.82 43.28
C GLY A 132 -27.74 30.16 42.88
N ARG A 133 -26.71 30.24 43.73
CA ARG A 133 -25.49 29.43 43.62
C ARG A 133 -25.85 27.97 43.84
N GLY A 134 -25.85 27.17 42.78
CA GLY A 134 -25.85 25.72 42.87
C GLY A 134 -24.55 25.24 43.53
N LYS A 135 -24.68 24.56 44.68
CA LYS A 135 -23.58 23.84 45.34
C LYS A 135 -24.06 22.40 45.54
N ASP A 136 -23.65 21.55 44.61
CA ASP A 136 -23.37 20.12 44.71
C ASP A 136 -24.05 19.37 45.88
N GLY A 137 -25.19 18.73 45.59
CA GLY A 137 -25.55 17.46 46.20
C GLY A 137 -25.10 16.34 45.25
N GLY A 138 -24.66 15.16 45.67
CA GLY A 138 -24.56 14.54 46.97
C GLY A 138 -24.03 13.12 46.74
N LYS A 139 -23.14 12.65 47.62
CA LYS A 139 -22.87 11.23 47.80
C LYS A 139 -22.90 10.96 49.30
N GLY A 140 -23.94 10.30 49.74
CA GLY A 140 -24.14 9.87 51.11
C GLY A 140 -24.43 8.37 51.18
N ALA A 141 -24.08 7.84 52.36
CA ALA A 141 -24.34 6.52 52.94
C ALA A 141 -23.48 5.35 52.40
N THR A 142 -22.54 4.74 53.15
CA THR A 142 -22.55 4.10 54.50
C THR A 142 -23.50 2.91 54.64
N GLY A 143 -22.93 1.77 55.00
CA GLY A 143 -23.59 0.50 55.34
C GLY A 143 -22.60 -0.64 55.29
#